data_AF-A0A673V614-F1
#
_entry.id   AF-A0A673V614-F1
#
_cell.length_a   1.000
_cell.length_b   1.000
_cell.length_c   1.000
_cell.angle_alpha   90.00
_cell.angle_beta   90.00
_cell.angle_gamma   90.00
#
_symmetry.space_group_name_H-M   'P 1'
#
loop_
_entity.id
_entity.type
_entity.pdbx_description
1 polymer ?
#
loop_
_entity_poly.entity_id
_entity_poly.type
_entity_poly.pdbx_seq_one_letter_code
_entity_poly.pdbx_strand_id
1 'polypeptide(L)' 'MSSSPTFRIKRFLAKKQKQNRLIPQLIGMKTGNKIRYNSKRRHWRRTNMGHMRWHTYLSCTKVT' A
#
# COMPACT_ATOMS: atom_id res chain seq x y z
N MET A 1 23.11 4.63 6.48
CA MET A 1 22.38 4.52 7.77
C MET A 1 20.96 4.02 7.50
N SER A 2 20.66 2.78 7.85
CA SER A 2 19.29 2.24 7.83
C SER A 2 18.63 2.49 9.19
N SER A 3 17.58 3.30 9.22
CA SER A 3 16.80 3.51 10.44
C SER A 3 15.87 2.31 10.69
N SER A 4 15.99 1.65 11.84
CA SER A 4 15.06 0.60 12.26
C SER A 4 13.68 1.21 12.56
N PRO A 5 12.62 0.87 11.79
CA PRO A 5 11.31 1.47 12.00
C PRO A 5 10.66 0.91 13.27
N THR A 6 9.97 1.78 14.02
CA THR A 6 9.21 1.38 15.21
C THR A 6 8.05 0.45 14.83
N PHE A 7 7.55 -0.33 15.79
CA PHE A 7 6.45 -1.27 15.57
C PHE A 7 5.18 -0.60 15.01
N ARG A 8 4.86 0.61 15.50
CA ARG A 8 3.73 1.42 15.01
C ARG A 8 3.85 1.72 13.52
N ILE A 9 5.04 2.12 13.09
CA ILE A 9 5.35 2.39 11.68
C ILE A 9 5.21 1.09 10.87
N LYS A 10 5.84 -0.01 11.29
CA LYS A 10 5.75 -1.31 10.60
C LYS A 10 4.30 -1.73 10.36
N ARG A 11 3.43 -1.62 11.38
CA ARG A 11 2.00 -1.93 11.28
C ARG A 11 1.28 -1.03 10.27
N PHE A 12 1.61 0.26 10.23
CA PHE A 12 1.06 1.19 9.25
C PHE A 12 1.49 0.82 7.82
N LEU A 13 2.79 0.53 7.61
CA LEU A 13 3.31 0.16 6.29
C LEU A 13 2.65 -1.14 5.78
N ALA A 14 2.52 -2.15 6.65
CA ALA A 14 1.85 -3.41 6.33
C ALA A 14 0.38 -3.19 5.93
N LYS A 15 -0.35 -2.32 6.66
CA LYS A 15 -1.73 -1.95 6.31
C LYS A 15 -1.81 -1.27 4.95
N LYS A 16 -0.89 -0.34 4.65
CA LYS A 16 -0.84 0.35 3.35
C LYS A 16 -0.53 -0.59 2.20
N GLN A 17 0.38 -1.54 2.41
CA GLN A 17 0.68 -2.58 1.42
C GLN A 17 -0.56 -3.45 1.14
N LYS A 18 -1.28 -3.91 2.18
CA LYS A 18 -2.50 -4.72 2.04
C LYS A 18 -3.66 -3.98 1.35
N GLN A 19 -3.75 -2.67 1.53
CA GLN A 19 -4.76 -1.82 0.87
C GLN A 19 -4.48 -1.60 -0.63
N ASN A 20 -3.22 -1.71 -1.07
CA ASN A 20 -2.82 -1.41 -2.44
C ASN A 20 -3.07 -2.59 -3.41
N ARG A 21 -4.31 -3.07 -3.45
CA ARG A 21 -4.74 -4.22 -4.25
C ARG A 21 -5.80 -3.84 -5.30
N LEU A 22 -5.97 -4.71 -6.31
CA LEU A 22 -7.01 -4.61 -7.31
C LEU A 22 -8.37 -4.92 -6.69
N ILE A 23 -9.45 -4.50 -7.36
CA ILE A 23 -10.81 -4.81 -6.92
C ILE A 23 -11.11 -6.28 -7.21
N PRO A 24 -11.63 -7.04 -6.23
CA PRO A 24 -12.06 -8.41 -6.44
C PRO A 24 -13.23 -8.51 -7.43
N GLN A 25 -13.21 -9.54 -8.26
CA GLN A 25 -14.20 -9.77 -9.33
C GLN A 25 -15.63 -9.88 -8.79
N LEU A 26 -15.84 -10.61 -7.68
CA LEU A 26 -17.16 -10.76 -7.05
C LEU A 26 -17.81 -9.41 -6.71
N ILE A 27 -17.02 -8.38 -6.38
CA ILE A 27 -17.54 -7.03 -6.08
C ILE A 27 -17.98 -6.33 -7.37
N GLY A 28 -17.26 -6.55 -8.47
CA GLY A 28 -17.62 -6.04 -9.80
C GLY A 28 -18.85 -6.72 -10.40
N MET A 29 -19.13 -7.96 -10.01
CA MET A 29 -20.30 -8.72 -10.47
C MET A 29 -21.61 -8.32 -9.77
N LYS A 30 -21.55 -7.48 -8.73
CA LYS A 30 -22.76 -7.03 -8.01
C LYS A 30 -23.56 -6.04 -8.86
N THR A 31 -24.84 -6.34 -9.08
CA THR A 31 -25.77 -5.45 -9.80
C THR A 31 -25.90 -4.09 -9.11
N GLY A 32 -25.93 -3.01 -9.89
CA GLY A 32 -26.04 -1.63 -9.39
C GLY A 32 -24.75 -1.05 -8.80
N ASN A 33 -23.64 -1.79 -8.82
CA ASN A 33 -22.38 -1.31 -8.27
C ASN A 33 -21.62 -0.44 -9.28
N LYS A 34 -21.33 0.82 -8.92
CA LYS A 34 -20.64 1.80 -9.79
C LYS A 34 -19.11 1.72 -9.71
N ILE A 35 -18.56 0.93 -8.79
CA ILE A 35 -17.11 0.88 -8.52
C ILE A 35 -16.40 0.03 -9.58
N ARG A 36 -15.64 0.67 -10.47
CA ARG A 36 -14.86 0.00 -11.55
C ARG A 36 -13.39 -0.23 -11.20
N TYR A 37 -12.78 0.69 -10.46
CA TYR A 37 -11.36 0.62 -10.08
C TYR A 37 -11.14 1.16 -8.67
N ASN A 38 -10.05 0.75 -8.04
CA ASN A 38 -9.68 1.23 -6.71
C ASN A 38 -9.02 2.60 -6.84
N SER A 39 -9.79 3.67 -6.64
CA SER A 39 -9.31 5.06 -6.71
C SER A 39 -8.20 5.38 -5.71
N LYS A 40 -8.08 4.61 -4.62
CA LYS A 40 -7.05 4.75 -3.59
C LYS A 40 -5.81 3.89 -3.86
N ARG A 41 -5.77 3.14 -4.96
CA ARG A 41 -4.59 2.37 -5.39
C ARG A 41 -3.48 3.36 -5.75
N ARG A 42 -2.25 3.03 -5.34
CA ARG A 42 -1.13 3.97 -5.42
C ARG A 42 0.08 3.31 -6.04
N HIS A 43 0.69 3.98 -7.02
CA HIS A 43 2.01 3.59 -7.49
C HIS A 43 3.08 4.22 -6.61
N TRP A 44 4.14 3.47 -6.32
CA TRP A 44 5.17 3.93 -5.41
C TRP A 44 5.93 5.13 -6.01
N ARG A 45 6.32 5.11 -7.29
CA ARG A 45 7.05 6.26 -7.88
C ARG A 45 6.24 7.55 -8.05
N ARG A 46 4.90 7.48 -8.07
CA ARG A 46 4.06 8.65 -8.46
C ARG A 46 3.58 9.50 -7.30
N THR A 47 3.56 8.95 -6.09
CA THR A 47 3.03 9.66 -4.93
C THR A 47 3.96 9.37 -3.77
N ASN A 48 4.22 10.32 -2.88
CA ASN A 48 4.96 10.07 -1.64
C ASN A 48 3.99 9.74 -0.50
N MET A 49 4.32 8.77 0.35
CA MET A 49 3.59 8.60 1.60
C MET A 49 4.17 9.67 2.50
N GLY A 50 3.40 10.71 2.83
CA GLY A 50 3.86 11.97 3.45
C GLY A 50 4.67 11.87 4.74
N HIS A 51 5.01 10.66 5.20
CA HIS A 51 5.82 10.40 6.38
C HIS A 51 7.10 9.58 6.11
N MET A 52 7.37 9.14 4.87
CA MET A 52 8.55 8.31 4.59
C MET A 52 9.21 8.61 3.23
N ARG A 53 10.51 8.91 3.31
CA ARG A 53 11.45 8.92 2.18
C ARG A 53 11.70 7.48 1.73
N TRP A 54 11.68 7.22 0.42
CA TRP A 54 11.73 5.90 -0.22
C TRP A 54 12.77 4.91 0.30
N HIS A 55 13.90 5.42 0.81
CA HIS A 55 15.00 4.61 1.30
C HIS A 55 14.64 3.72 2.51
N THR A 56 13.57 4.01 3.28
CA THR A 56 13.12 3.13 4.37
C THR A 56 12.24 1.96 3.92
N TYR A 57 11.63 2.02 2.74
CA TYR A 57 10.77 0.95 2.23
C TYR A 57 11.58 -0.22 1.64
N LEU A 58 12.67 0.07 0.92
CA LEU A 58 13.50 -0.95 0.26
C LEU A 58 14.26 -1.85 1.25
N SER A 59 14.61 -1.31 2.43
CA SER A 59 15.26 -2.09 3.50
C SER A 59 14.33 -3.08 4.20
N CYS A 60 13.01 -2.92 4.06
CA CYS A 60 12.03 -3.78 4.74
C CYS A 60 11.46 -4.90 3.82
N THR A 61 11.79 -4.89 2.53
CA THR A 61 11.30 -5.87 1.54
C THR A 61 12.34 -6.92 1.11
N LYS A 62 13.54 -6.93 1.72
CA LYS A 62 14.58 -7.96 1.52
C LYS A 62 14.65 -8.96 2.68
N VAL A 63 13.50 -9.34 3.22
CA VAL A 63 13.37 -10.50 4.13
C VAL A 63 12.37 -11.44 3.50
N THR A 64 12.86 -12.19 2.52
CA THR A 64 12.36 -13.49 2.07
C THR A 64 13.56 -14.40 2.08
#